data_AF-A0A9N8PE43-F1
#
_entry.id   AF-A0A9N8PE43-F1
#
_cell.length_a   1.000
_cell.length_b   1.000
_cell.length_c   1.000
_cell.angle_alpha   90.00
_cell.angle_beta   90.00
_cell.angle_gamma   90.00
#
_symmetry.space_group_name_H-M   'P 1'
#
loop_
_entity.id
_entity.type
_entity.pdbx_description
1 polymer ?
#
loop_
_entity_poly.entity_id
_entity_poly.type
_entity_poly.pdbx_seq_one_letter_code
_entity_poly.pdbx_strand_id
1 'polypeptide(L)'
;MSMDLTHPLGGSEGNLDPMTGLVIYRILQQTCGDPRVLQDEISDYQRVVDQKWKGYTSSDTLNLGQALWAAHWYSDQDAWSKGLADAALRGMRVVFHETHYLDVPVAQRLAFREFSTCLGIGVYPTPDLEPVSAQIIADWKKAGRIPVPTRNAGLECLEPIDLVMFAAASCPGAFKRGYLS
;
A
#
# COMPACT_ATOMS: atom_id res chain seq x y z
N MET A 1 -8.12 -0.60 -18.49
CA MET A 1 -8.01 -1.23 -19.82
C MET A 1 -9.43 -1.51 -20.29
N SER A 2 -9.78 -1.21 -21.55
CA SER A 2 -11.16 -1.41 -22.02
C SER A 2 -11.54 -2.88 -21.89
N MET A 3 -12.83 -3.21 -21.77
CA MET A 3 -13.25 -4.61 -21.58
C MET A 3 -12.78 -5.53 -22.73
N ASP A 4 -12.55 -4.96 -23.91
CA ASP A 4 -12.01 -5.61 -25.11
C ASP A 4 -10.49 -5.46 -25.26
N LEU A 5 -9.82 -4.84 -24.28
CA LEU A 5 -8.37 -4.59 -24.24
C LEU A 5 -7.80 -3.74 -25.39
N THR A 6 -8.64 -3.16 -26.23
CA THR A 6 -8.22 -2.39 -27.42
C THR A 6 -7.59 -1.05 -27.07
N HIS A 7 -7.88 -0.51 -25.88
CA HIS A 7 -7.30 0.75 -25.42
C HIS A 7 -7.18 0.81 -23.89
N PRO A 8 -6.27 1.63 -23.36
CA PRO A 8 -6.23 1.92 -21.92
C PRO A 8 -7.50 2.68 -21.51
N LEU A 9 -8.15 2.29 -20.40
CA LEU A 9 -9.27 3.07 -19.82
C LEU A 9 -8.78 4.33 -19.09
N GLY A 10 -7.49 4.39 -18.76
CA GLY A 10 -6.84 5.56 -18.19
C GLY A 10 -5.59 5.85 -19.01
N GLY A 11 -5.41 7.11 -19.40
CA GLY A 11 -4.22 7.57 -20.13
C GLY A 11 -2.97 7.69 -19.26
N SER A 12 -3.06 7.37 -17.97
CA SER A 12 -1.97 7.44 -17.01
C SER A 12 -1.77 6.11 -16.31
N GLU A 13 -0.52 5.71 -16.19
CA GLU A 13 -0.05 4.66 -15.31
C GLU A 13 -0.13 5.12 -13.84
N GLY A 14 -0.53 4.25 -12.91
CA GLY A 14 -0.51 4.55 -11.48
C GLY A 14 0.90 4.87 -11.00
N ASN A 15 1.02 5.74 -10.00
CA ASN A 15 2.32 6.20 -9.50
C ASN A 15 3.15 5.05 -8.92
N LEU A 16 2.49 4.04 -8.36
CA LEU A 16 3.11 2.89 -7.67
C LEU A 16 3.09 1.59 -8.47
N ASP A 17 2.46 1.57 -9.64
CA ASP A 17 2.25 0.34 -10.42
C ASP A 17 3.59 -0.36 -10.76
N PRO A 18 4.68 0.34 -11.15
CA PRO A 18 5.98 -0.29 -11.39
C PRO A 18 6.61 -0.91 -10.16
N MET A 19 6.57 -0.20 -9.03
CA MET A 19 7.19 -0.65 -7.79
C MET A 19 6.45 -1.87 -7.26
N THR A 20 5.11 -1.83 -7.31
CA THR A 20 4.27 -2.95 -6.91
C THR A 20 4.47 -4.15 -7.84
N GLY A 21 4.47 -3.93 -9.17
CA GLY A 21 4.73 -4.97 -10.16
C GLY A 21 6.08 -5.64 -9.97
N LEU A 22 7.14 -4.84 -9.80
CA LEU A 22 8.49 -5.33 -9.52
C LEU A 22 8.52 -6.22 -8.26
N VAL A 23 7.92 -5.74 -7.17
CA VAL A 23 7.86 -6.49 -5.91
C VAL A 23 7.16 -7.82 -6.09
N ILE A 24 5.97 -7.83 -6.70
CA ILE A 24 5.20 -9.05 -6.93
C ILE A 24 5.98 -10.04 -7.78
N TYR A 25 6.62 -9.60 -8.86
CA TYR A 25 7.34 -10.47 -9.77
C TYR A 25 8.58 -11.09 -9.09
N ARG A 26 9.29 -10.31 -8.26
CA ARG A 26 10.40 -10.84 -7.46
C ARG A 26 9.93 -11.83 -6.40
N ILE A 27 8.80 -11.57 -5.73
CA ILE A 27 8.21 -12.53 -4.77
C ILE A 27 7.84 -13.84 -5.49
N LEU A 28 7.20 -13.76 -6.67
CA LEU A 28 6.84 -14.93 -7.47
C LEU A 28 8.06 -15.73 -7.92
N GLN A 29 9.10 -15.06 -8.44
CA GLN A 29 10.35 -15.69 -8.84
C GLN A 29 11.03 -16.38 -7.65
N GLN A 30 11.13 -15.70 -6.50
CA GLN A 30 11.70 -16.26 -5.27
C GLN A 30 10.92 -17.48 -4.78
N THR A 31 9.59 -17.42 -4.81
CA THR A 31 8.72 -18.52 -4.38
C THR A 31 8.80 -19.73 -5.32
N CYS A 32 8.99 -19.49 -6.62
CA CYS A 32 9.20 -20.55 -7.61
C CYS A 32 10.58 -21.22 -7.49
N GLY A 33 11.58 -20.52 -6.94
CA GLY A 33 12.94 -21.04 -6.78
C GLY A 33 13.76 -21.13 -8.07
N ASP A 34 13.24 -20.63 -9.20
CA ASP A 34 13.98 -20.57 -10.48
C ASP A 34 14.24 -19.09 -10.88
N PRO A 35 15.50 -18.64 -10.87
CA PRO A 35 15.85 -17.24 -11.17
C PRO A 35 15.66 -16.85 -12.65
N ARG A 36 15.33 -17.80 -13.54
CA ARG A 36 15.06 -17.52 -14.96
C ARG A 36 13.60 -17.16 -15.21
N VAL A 37 12.70 -17.58 -14.33
CA VAL A 37 11.26 -17.28 -14.44
C VAL A 37 11.05 -15.79 -14.20
N LEU A 38 10.35 -15.11 -15.11
CA LEU A 38 10.06 -13.66 -15.06
C LEU A 38 11.29 -12.74 -15.12
N GLN A 39 12.46 -13.23 -15.53
CA GLN A 39 13.71 -12.45 -15.51
C GLN A 39 13.63 -11.19 -16.39
N ASP A 40 13.03 -11.30 -17.58
CA ASP A 40 12.93 -10.20 -18.52
C ASP A 40 11.94 -9.15 -18.01
N GLU A 41 10.80 -9.57 -17.47
CA GLU A 41 9.79 -8.67 -16.92
C GLU A 41 10.28 -7.97 -15.65
N ILE A 42 11.01 -8.66 -14.77
CA ILE A 42 11.67 -8.04 -13.61
C ILE A 42 12.68 -6.98 -14.08
N SER A 43 13.46 -7.30 -15.12
CA SER A 43 14.44 -6.37 -15.68
C SER A 43 13.78 -5.15 -16.30
N ASP A 44 12.64 -5.34 -16.97
CA ASP A 44 11.84 -4.27 -17.55
C ASP A 44 11.25 -3.35 -16.47
N TYR A 45 10.63 -3.92 -15.44
CA TYR A 45 10.14 -3.17 -14.29
C TYR A 45 11.26 -2.41 -13.58
N GLN A 46 12.43 -3.03 -13.39
CA GLN A 46 13.57 -2.39 -12.72
C GLN A 46 14.00 -1.11 -13.45
N ARG A 47 14.07 -1.13 -14.79
CA ARG A 47 14.43 0.06 -15.58
C ARG A 47 13.47 1.23 -15.36
N VAL A 48 12.16 0.95 -15.26
CA VAL A 48 11.15 1.97 -14.97
C VAL A 48 11.28 2.47 -13.53
N VAL A 49 11.40 1.54 -12.57
CA VAL A 49 11.50 1.86 -11.15
C VAL A 49 12.70 2.76 -10.88
N ASP A 50 13.89 2.44 -11.40
CA ASP A 50 15.16 3.18 -11.21
C ASP A 50 15.08 4.69 -11.50
N GLN A 51 14.11 5.10 -12.30
CA GLN A 51 13.83 6.49 -12.62
C GLN A 51 12.63 7.02 -11.83
N LYS A 52 11.52 6.28 -11.82
CA LYS A 52 10.22 6.76 -11.34
C LYS A 52 10.19 7.04 -9.84
N TRP A 53 10.86 6.22 -9.01
CA TRP A 53 10.78 6.36 -7.54
C TRP A 53 11.31 7.72 -7.05
N LYS A 54 12.26 8.32 -7.78
CA LYS A 54 12.91 9.59 -7.40
C LYS A 54 11.93 10.77 -7.40
N GLY A 55 10.90 10.69 -8.22
CA GLY A 55 9.83 11.69 -8.31
C GLY A 55 8.63 11.38 -7.43
N TYR A 56 8.67 10.31 -6.62
CA TYR A 56 7.52 9.90 -5.82
C TYR A 56 7.17 10.95 -4.77
N THR A 57 5.95 11.45 -4.86
CA THR A 57 5.29 12.28 -3.84
C THR A 57 3.83 11.86 -3.75
N SER A 58 3.25 11.96 -2.56
CA SER A 58 1.82 11.76 -2.37
C SER A 58 1.35 12.42 -1.08
N SER A 59 0.11 12.91 -1.09
CA SER A 59 -0.65 13.28 0.10
C SER A 59 -1.82 12.33 0.36
N ASP A 60 -1.94 11.29 -0.47
CA ASP A 60 -3.01 10.31 -0.38
C ASP A 60 -2.65 9.18 0.59
N THR A 61 -3.47 8.95 1.60
CA THR A 61 -3.21 7.96 2.66
C THR A 61 -3.16 6.52 2.13
N LEU A 62 -3.88 6.22 1.05
CA LEU A 62 -3.80 4.92 0.37
C LEU A 62 -2.41 4.72 -0.25
N ASN A 63 -2.01 5.66 -1.11
CA ASN A 63 -0.73 5.61 -1.82
C ASN A 63 0.45 5.60 -0.85
N LEU A 64 0.41 6.42 0.20
CA LEU A 64 1.48 6.45 1.21
C LEU A 64 1.64 5.08 1.89
N GLY A 65 0.53 4.46 2.30
CA GLY A 65 0.54 3.11 2.87
C GLY A 65 1.05 2.04 1.89
N GLN A 66 0.58 2.07 0.64
CA GLN A 66 1.01 1.14 -0.41
C GLN A 66 2.48 1.31 -0.78
N ALA A 67 2.99 2.54 -0.81
CA ALA A 67 4.40 2.82 -1.06
C ALA A 67 5.29 2.23 0.04
N LEU A 68 4.88 2.40 1.30
CA LEU A 68 5.61 1.87 2.44
C LEU A 68 5.56 0.33 2.47
N TRP A 69 4.41 -0.26 2.12
CA TRP A 69 4.30 -1.70 1.90
C TRP A 69 5.15 -2.19 0.72
N ALA A 70 5.19 -1.51 -0.43
CA ALA A 70 6.06 -1.95 -1.52
C ALA A 70 7.54 -1.88 -1.10
N ALA A 71 7.91 -0.80 -0.42
CA ALA A 71 9.27 -0.54 0.02
C ALA A 71 9.79 -1.51 1.10
N HIS A 72 8.92 -2.05 1.97
CA HIS A 72 9.38 -2.92 3.07
C HIS A 72 10.01 -4.23 2.60
N TRP A 73 9.68 -4.71 1.39
CA TRP A 73 10.18 -5.97 0.88
C TRP A 73 11.70 -5.95 0.64
N TYR A 74 12.25 -4.83 0.19
CA TYR A 74 13.65 -4.73 -0.24
C TYR A 74 14.37 -3.48 0.29
N SER A 75 13.89 -2.86 1.38
CA SER A 75 14.49 -1.64 1.96
C SER A 75 15.92 -1.83 2.49
N ASP A 76 16.30 -3.06 2.80
CA ASP A 76 17.65 -3.47 3.22
C ASP A 76 18.58 -3.81 2.04
N GLN A 77 18.03 -3.93 0.82
CA GLN A 77 18.75 -4.40 -0.36
C GLN A 77 18.87 -3.31 -1.44
N ASP A 78 17.80 -2.56 -1.67
CA ASP A 78 17.69 -1.70 -2.84
C ASP A 78 17.52 -0.22 -2.48
N ALA A 79 18.29 0.62 -3.16
CA ALA A 79 18.23 2.08 -2.99
C ALA A 79 16.86 2.66 -3.34
N TRP A 80 16.19 2.13 -4.39
CA TRP A 80 14.85 2.59 -4.76
C TRP A 80 13.82 2.30 -3.66
N SER A 81 13.95 1.13 -3.01
CA SER A 81 13.01 0.67 -1.99
C SER A 81 13.16 1.52 -0.74
N LYS A 82 14.40 1.74 -0.28
CA LYS A 82 14.67 2.65 0.84
C LYS A 82 14.25 4.09 0.54
N GLY A 83 14.58 4.60 -0.65
CA GLY A 83 14.23 5.96 -1.05
C GLY A 83 12.71 6.18 -1.15
N LEU A 84 11.97 5.17 -1.62
CA LEU A 84 10.51 5.18 -1.63
C LEU A 84 9.92 5.20 -0.22
N ALA A 85 10.44 4.38 0.71
CA ALA A 85 10.03 4.41 2.11
C ALA A 85 10.28 5.80 2.72
N ASP A 86 11.47 6.37 2.53
CA ASP A 86 11.80 7.69 3.07
C ASP A 86 10.85 8.78 2.54
N ALA A 87 10.48 8.71 1.24
CA ALA A 87 9.52 9.63 0.64
C ALA A 87 8.10 9.44 1.17
N ALA A 88 7.65 8.19 1.32
CA ALA A 88 6.34 7.88 1.91
C ALA A 88 6.25 8.34 3.36
N LEU A 89 7.29 8.10 4.17
CA LEU A 89 7.34 8.54 5.58
C LEU A 89 7.31 10.06 5.70
N ARG A 90 8.02 10.79 4.84
CA ARG A 90 7.90 12.27 4.78
C ARG A 90 6.47 12.70 4.46
N GLY A 91 5.85 12.09 3.44
CA GLY A 91 4.46 12.39 3.08
C GLY A 91 3.47 12.11 4.21
N MET A 92 3.63 10.98 4.92
CA MET A 92 2.80 10.65 6.09
C MET A 92 2.95 11.69 7.20
N ARG A 93 4.17 12.14 7.51
CA ARG A 93 4.39 13.16 8.54
C ARG A 93 3.72 14.49 8.19
N VAL A 94 3.82 14.92 6.93
CA VAL A 94 3.10 16.11 6.46
C VAL A 94 1.60 15.92 6.64
N VAL A 95 1.04 14.81 6.14
CA VAL A 95 -0.41 14.55 6.24
C VAL A 95 -0.89 14.48 7.69
N PHE A 96 -0.24 13.70 8.55
CA PHE A 96 -0.77 13.43 9.89
C PHE A 96 -0.32 14.41 10.96
N HIS A 97 0.89 14.97 10.88
CA HIS A 97 1.42 15.87 11.92
C HIS A 97 1.31 17.35 11.55
N GLU A 98 1.44 17.71 10.27
CA GLU A 98 1.42 19.13 9.86
C GLU A 98 0.02 19.58 9.42
N THR A 99 -0.69 18.75 8.64
CA THR A 99 -2.05 19.11 8.17
C THR A 99 -3.16 18.67 9.12
N HIS A 100 -2.82 17.92 10.18
CA HIS A 100 -3.76 17.38 11.16
C HIS A 100 -4.93 16.61 10.51
N TYR A 101 -4.63 15.78 9.51
CA TYR A 101 -5.63 15.02 8.74
C TYR A 101 -6.67 14.28 9.60
N LEU A 102 -6.27 13.76 10.77
CA LEU A 102 -7.19 13.02 11.66
C LEU A 102 -8.23 13.90 12.39
N ASP A 103 -8.07 15.23 12.37
CA ASP A 103 -9.09 16.16 12.89
C ASP A 103 -10.33 16.20 11.98
N VAL A 104 -10.19 15.76 10.72
CA VAL A 104 -11.30 15.61 9.78
C VAL A 104 -12.26 14.52 10.29
N PRO A 105 -13.58 14.77 10.33
CA PRO A 105 -14.55 13.77 10.79
C PRO A 105 -14.47 12.49 9.96
N VAL A 106 -14.51 11.33 10.62
CA VAL A 106 -14.49 9.98 10.00
C VAL A 106 -15.48 9.85 8.83
N ALA A 107 -16.62 10.53 8.90
CA ALA A 107 -17.63 10.51 7.84
C ALA A 107 -17.19 11.12 6.51
N GLN A 108 -16.11 11.92 6.49
CA GLN A 108 -15.52 12.55 5.30
C GLN A 108 -14.23 11.86 4.86
N ARG A 109 -13.83 10.77 5.53
CA ARG A 109 -12.63 10.01 5.24
C ARG A 109 -12.98 8.66 4.62
N LEU A 110 -11.99 7.97 4.07
CA LEU A 110 -12.17 6.66 3.42
C LEU A 110 -11.39 5.58 4.16
N ALA A 111 -12.10 4.58 4.68
CA ALA A 111 -11.56 3.55 5.55
C ALA A 111 -10.44 2.74 4.87
N PHE A 112 -10.66 2.16 3.70
CA PHE A 112 -9.63 1.41 2.97
C PHE A 112 -8.34 2.21 2.72
N ARG A 113 -8.43 3.54 2.56
CA ARG A 113 -7.25 4.39 2.35
C ARG A 113 -6.43 4.52 3.62
N GLU A 114 -7.09 4.76 4.76
CA GLU A 114 -6.42 4.85 6.06
C GLU A 114 -5.91 3.49 6.53
N PHE A 115 -6.63 2.40 6.27
CA PHE A 115 -6.17 1.05 6.58
C PHE A 115 -4.93 0.65 5.77
N SER A 116 -4.76 1.17 4.55
CA SER A 116 -3.49 1.04 3.82
C SER A 116 -2.32 1.69 4.58
N THR A 117 -2.52 2.89 5.13
CA THR A 117 -1.51 3.54 5.98
C THR A 117 -1.17 2.66 7.18
N CYS A 118 -2.17 2.12 7.88
CA CYS A 118 -1.96 1.21 9.01
C CYS A 118 -1.17 -0.04 8.61
N LEU A 119 -1.50 -0.67 7.47
CA LEU A 119 -0.75 -1.79 6.93
C LEU A 119 0.72 -1.41 6.68
N GLY A 120 0.95 -0.29 5.99
CA GLY A 120 2.31 0.21 5.70
C GLY A 120 3.14 0.39 6.96
N ILE A 121 2.60 1.05 7.99
CA ILE A 121 3.26 1.24 9.30
C ILE A 121 3.50 -0.11 9.99
N GLY A 122 2.55 -1.05 9.88
CA GLY A 122 2.65 -2.37 10.50
C GLY A 122 3.73 -3.27 9.89
N VAL A 123 4.05 -3.10 8.59
CA VAL A 123 5.11 -3.86 7.92
C VAL A 123 6.45 -3.13 7.88
N TYR A 124 6.45 -1.80 8.05
CA TYR A 124 7.64 -0.96 8.09
C TYR A 124 7.68 -0.18 9.41
N PRO A 125 8.35 -0.72 10.45
CA PRO A 125 8.34 -0.13 11.79
C PRO A 125 8.74 1.34 11.79
N THR A 126 7.81 2.21 12.23
CA THR A 126 8.00 3.66 12.24
C THR A 126 7.42 4.24 13.54
N PRO A 127 8.20 4.29 14.63
CA PRO A 127 7.68 4.56 15.98
C PRO A 127 6.91 5.87 16.13
N ASP A 128 7.27 6.92 15.39
CA ASP A 128 6.56 8.21 15.44
C ASP A 128 5.16 8.16 14.80
N LEU A 129 4.91 7.23 13.88
CA LEU A 129 3.62 7.05 13.20
C LEU A 129 2.77 5.92 13.79
N GLU A 130 3.30 5.09 14.70
CA GLU A 130 2.52 4.06 15.39
C GLU A 130 1.26 4.60 16.10
N PRO A 131 1.31 5.76 16.81
CA PRO A 131 0.12 6.37 17.39
C PRO A 131 -0.94 6.77 16.36
N VAL A 132 -0.53 7.19 15.15
CA VAL A 132 -1.44 7.51 14.04
C VAL A 132 -2.20 6.26 13.62
N SER A 133 -1.50 5.14 13.43
CA SER A 133 -2.13 3.86 13.07
C SER A 133 -3.13 3.41 14.15
N ALA A 134 -2.76 3.52 15.43
CA ALA A 134 -3.64 3.18 16.55
C ALA A 134 -4.89 4.07 16.59
N GLN A 135 -4.74 5.37 16.35
CA GLN A 135 -5.85 6.33 16.34
C GLN A 135 -6.83 6.04 15.18
N ILE A 136 -6.32 5.77 13.97
CA ILE A 136 -7.15 5.39 12.82
C ILE A 136 -8.04 4.19 13.17
N ILE A 137 -7.44 3.12 13.70
CA ILE A 137 -8.18 1.90 14.05
C ILE A 137 -9.22 2.20 15.15
N ALA A 138 -8.88 3.01 16.14
CA ALA A 138 -9.80 3.40 17.21
C ALA A 138 -10.98 4.24 16.69
N ASP A 139 -10.73 5.20 15.79
CA ASP A 139 -11.75 6.06 15.19
C ASP A 139 -12.79 5.26 14.41
N TRP A 140 -12.34 4.37 13.52
CA TRP A 140 -13.24 3.54 12.72
C TRP A 140 -14.04 2.55 13.57
N LYS A 141 -13.43 1.99 14.63
CA LYS A 141 -14.15 1.19 15.64
C LYS A 141 -15.23 1.99 16.34
N LYS A 142 -14.87 3.17 16.86
CA LYS A 142 -15.78 4.06 17.59
C LYS A 142 -16.94 4.54 16.71
N ALA A 143 -16.68 4.77 15.43
CA ALA A 143 -17.70 5.17 14.47
C ALA A 143 -18.69 4.05 14.10
N GLY A 144 -18.42 2.79 14.48
CA GLY A 144 -19.24 1.64 14.12
C GLY A 144 -19.24 1.37 12.60
N ARG A 145 -18.18 1.79 11.89
CA ARG A 145 -18.07 1.73 10.43
C ARG A 145 -17.06 0.70 9.92
N ILE A 146 -16.57 -0.15 10.81
CA ILE A 146 -15.83 -1.34 10.38
C ILE A 146 -16.87 -2.34 9.89
N PRO A 147 -16.83 -2.74 8.61
CA PRO A 147 -17.84 -3.65 8.10
C PRO A 147 -17.72 -5.00 8.81
N VAL A 148 -18.84 -5.72 8.88
CA VAL A 148 -18.89 -7.11 9.35
C VAL A 148 -19.12 -7.98 8.12
N PRO A 149 -18.40 -9.10 7.94
CA PRO A 149 -18.60 -9.95 6.78
C PRO A 149 -20.07 -10.42 6.69
N THR A 150 -20.80 -9.91 5.70
CA THR A 150 -22.13 -10.41 5.34
C THR A 150 -21.99 -11.32 4.12
N ARG A 151 -22.83 -12.37 4.03
CA ARG A 151 -22.70 -13.39 2.97
C ARG A 151 -22.91 -12.84 1.54
N ASN A 152 -23.53 -11.66 1.38
CA ASN A 152 -23.98 -11.10 0.10
C ASN A 152 -23.73 -9.58 0.00
N ALA A 153 -22.50 -9.11 0.21
CA ALA A 153 -22.18 -7.72 -0.11
C ALA A 153 -22.27 -7.48 -1.62
N GLY A 154 -22.96 -6.42 -2.05
CA GLY A 154 -23.05 -6.04 -3.46
C GLY A 154 -21.68 -5.59 -4.01
N LEU A 155 -21.40 -5.89 -5.27
CA LEU A 155 -20.14 -5.55 -5.96
C LEU A 155 -19.83 -4.05 -6.01
N GLU A 156 -20.83 -3.18 -5.84
CA GLU A 156 -20.69 -1.71 -5.85
C GLU A 156 -20.43 -1.11 -4.47
N CYS A 157 -20.49 -1.90 -3.40
CA CYS A 157 -20.23 -1.43 -2.04
C CYS A 157 -18.72 -1.43 -1.75
N LEU A 158 -18.23 -0.44 -1.00
CA LEU A 158 -16.84 -0.41 -0.52
C LEU A 158 -16.59 -1.36 0.68
N GLU A 159 -17.67 -1.90 1.28
CA GLU A 159 -17.59 -2.81 2.43
C GLU A 159 -16.62 -3.98 2.24
N PRO A 160 -16.56 -4.67 1.07
CA PRO A 160 -15.62 -5.76 0.87
C PRO A 160 -14.16 -5.32 0.92
N ILE A 161 -13.82 -4.15 0.33
CA ILE A 161 -12.44 -3.66 0.35
C ILE A 161 -12.05 -3.13 1.73
N ASP A 162 -12.98 -2.44 2.42
CA ASP A 162 -12.77 -1.96 3.78
C ASP A 162 -12.50 -3.12 4.75
N LEU A 163 -13.20 -4.26 4.59
CA LEU A 163 -12.97 -5.48 5.38
C LEU A 163 -11.58 -6.05 5.20
N VAL A 164 -11.17 -6.26 3.95
CA VAL A 164 -9.86 -6.84 3.63
C VAL A 164 -8.75 -5.94 4.14
N MET A 165 -8.88 -4.63 3.91
CA MET A 165 -7.89 -3.66 4.35
C MET A 165 -7.85 -3.54 5.87
N PHE A 166 -8.99 -3.58 6.56
CA PHE A 166 -9.03 -3.60 8.03
C PHE A 166 -8.35 -4.85 8.61
N ALA A 167 -8.59 -6.02 8.02
CA ALA A 167 -7.95 -7.26 8.43
C ALA A 167 -6.43 -7.19 8.22
N ALA A 168 -5.98 -6.73 7.05
CA ALA A 168 -4.56 -6.55 6.75
C ALA A 168 -3.88 -5.50 7.65
N ALA A 169 -4.57 -4.40 7.96
CA ALA A 169 -4.09 -3.39 8.91
C ALA A 169 -3.93 -3.94 10.33
N SER A 170 -4.87 -4.79 10.76
CA SER A 170 -4.88 -5.38 12.11
C SER A 170 -3.88 -6.54 12.26
N CYS A 171 -3.71 -7.32 11.20
CA CYS A 171 -2.78 -8.45 11.14
C CYS A 171 -2.19 -8.52 9.72
N PRO A 172 -1.02 -7.90 9.48
CA PRO A 172 -0.43 -7.87 8.15
C PRO A 172 -0.21 -9.25 7.53
N GLY A 173 0.10 -10.28 8.34
CA GLY A 173 0.14 -11.67 7.90
C GLY A 173 0.93 -11.84 6.59
N ALA A 174 0.27 -12.39 5.57
CA ALA A 174 0.85 -12.64 4.24
C ALA A 174 1.38 -11.39 3.52
N PHE A 175 0.99 -10.18 3.92
CA PHE A 175 1.52 -8.93 3.38
C PHE A 175 2.89 -8.56 3.95
N LYS A 176 3.35 -9.22 5.01
CA LYS A 176 4.65 -9.00 5.65
C LYS A 176 5.71 -9.95 5.08
N ARG A 177 6.88 -9.41 4.72
CA ARG A 177 8.05 -10.22 4.33
C ARG A 177 8.38 -11.25 5.43
N GLY A 178 8.54 -12.49 5.00
CA GLY A 178 8.89 -13.62 5.85
C GLY A 178 7.73 -14.26 6.62
N TYR A 179 6.47 -14.03 6.22
CA TYR A 179 5.32 -14.64 6.89
C TYR A 179 5.26 -16.17 6.79
N LEU A 180 5.73 -16.74 5.67
CA LEU A 180 5.72 -18.19 5.41
C LEU A 180 7.11 -18.85 5.55
N SER A 181 8.14 -18.08 5.93
CA SER A 181 9.54 -18.52 6.03
C SER A 181 9.94 -18.90 7.44
#